data_AF-A0A9E6X5Y4-F1
#
_entry.id   AF-A0A9E6X5Y4-F1
#
_cell.length_a   1.000
_cell.length_b   1.000
_cell.length_c   1.000
_cell.angle_alpha   90.00
_cell.angle_beta   90.00
_cell.angle_gamma   90.00
#
_symmetry.space_group_name_H-M   'P 1'
#
loop_
_entity.id
_entity.type
_entity.pdbx_description
1 polymer ?
#
loop_
_entity_poly.entity_id
_entity_poly.type
_entity_poly.pdbx_seq_one_letter_code
_entity_poly.pdbx_strand_id
1 'polypeptide(L)'
;MTSRRLGAPFWTLWTSAAFSNLADGVMKVALPLVAVRFTDSPLLIAGLGFAFSLPWLLFALTAGALADRLDRRAIMIGANIARATLLAALTAAAVAGVGSIWLLYIAAVCVGTAETLYDTSSQSILPQLVGRDALSRANGRLYAAELAANQFIGPPLGGFLVAAGVGLAFGAPVALWVAAIALLLLVRGAFRVDRPGTTTIRADIGEGLRFLWSNTVLRVLAFLVGGFNFASSAVFSVFVVYAVGSRSAMRLDDPAYGALLTASALGSVLGTFLAEGAERLLGRSRALALTIAGSVLTVATPAFTTSPWIIGAAFFVGGVTVSIWNVITVSLRQRVTPHRLLGRLNSAYRLLAWGTIPLGTAAGGIVAEVLGLRAVFLGAGVIVLCLLTGMIWVTDRRMDEAERAAVEAADPPAER
;
A
#
# COMPACT_ATOMS: atom_id res chain seq x y z
N MET A 1 -9.86 -21.97 -23.63
CA MET A 1 -9.21 -21.71 -22.32
C MET A 1 -10.27 -21.65 -21.23
N THR A 2 -10.58 -22.78 -20.60
CA THR A 2 -11.53 -22.84 -19.49
C THR A 2 -10.89 -22.18 -18.27
N SER A 3 -11.36 -20.98 -17.95
CA SER A 3 -11.02 -20.25 -16.73
C SER A 3 -11.26 -21.14 -15.50
N ARG A 4 -10.20 -21.77 -14.95
CA ARG A 4 -10.28 -22.46 -13.65
C ARG A 4 -10.77 -21.43 -12.62
N ARG A 5 -11.95 -21.69 -12.05
CA ARG A 5 -12.55 -20.83 -11.01
C ARG A 5 -11.57 -20.72 -9.83
N LEU A 6 -11.42 -19.52 -9.27
CA LEU A 6 -10.65 -19.35 -8.04
C LEU A 6 -11.37 -20.15 -6.94
N GLY A 7 -10.70 -21.15 -6.35
CA GLY A 7 -11.32 -22.12 -5.44
C GLY A 7 -11.81 -21.51 -4.13
N ALA A 8 -12.59 -22.26 -3.37
CA ALA A 8 -13.12 -21.81 -2.07
C ALA A 8 -12.02 -21.28 -1.09
N PRO A 9 -10.84 -21.92 -0.96
CA PRO A 9 -9.77 -21.42 -0.09
C PRO A 9 -9.29 -20.01 -0.45
N PHE A 10 -9.26 -19.66 -1.74
CA PHE A 10 -8.94 -18.30 -2.17
C PHE A 10 -9.99 -17.31 -1.70
N TRP A 11 -11.28 -17.62 -1.85
CA TRP A 11 -12.34 -16.70 -1.44
C TRP A 11 -12.43 -16.54 0.07
N THR A 12 -12.13 -17.59 0.85
CA THR A 12 -12.01 -17.49 2.30
C THR A 12 -10.87 -16.56 2.71
N LEU A 13 -9.68 -16.70 2.09
CA LEU A 13 -8.58 -15.76 2.30
C LEU A 13 -8.94 -14.33 1.88
N TRP A 14 -9.55 -14.18 0.71
CA TRP A 14 -9.96 -12.90 0.14
C TRP A 14 -10.90 -12.15 1.09
N THR A 15 -11.91 -12.83 1.64
CA THR A 15 -12.85 -12.22 2.59
C THR A 15 -12.15 -11.87 3.90
N SER A 16 -11.23 -12.72 4.39
CA SER A 16 -10.42 -12.39 5.57
C SER A 16 -9.58 -11.14 5.35
N ALA A 17 -8.89 -11.05 4.21
CA ALA A 17 -8.08 -9.90 3.85
C ALA A 17 -8.92 -8.63 3.72
N ALA A 18 -10.11 -8.72 3.13
CA ALA A 18 -11.04 -7.60 3.02
C ALA A 18 -11.49 -7.08 4.40
N PHE A 19 -11.83 -7.96 5.34
CA PHE A 19 -12.20 -7.54 6.70
C PHE A 19 -11.03 -6.95 7.48
N SER A 20 -9.84 -7.55 7.39
CA SER A 20 -8.65 -7.01 8.05
C SER A 20 -8.28 -5.63 7.50
N ASN A 21 -8.31 -5.47 6.17
CA ASN A 21 -8.04 -4.17 5.53
C ASN A 21 -9.13 -3.13 5.79
N LEU A 22 -10.39 -3.54 5.96
CA LEU A 22 -11.47 -2.63 6.31
C LEU A 22 -11.25 -2.06 7.71
N ALA A 23 -10.83 -2.91 8.65
CA ALA A 23 -10.45 -2.49 10.00
C ALA A 23 -9.27 -1.51 9.98
N ASP A 24 -8.24 -1.78 9.18
CA ASP A 24 -7.09 -0.89 9.02
C ASP A 24 -7.50 0.47 8.42
N GLY A 25 -8.37 0.46 7.41
CA GLY A 25 -8.92 1.68 6.80
C GLY A 25 -9.74 2.53 7.77
N VAL A 26 -10.56 1.89 8.62
CA VAL A 26 -11.27 2.57 9.72
C VAL A 26 -10.28 3.20 10.69
N MET A 27 -9.23 2.46 11.08
CA MET A 27 -8.22 2.93 12.04
C MET A 27 -7.41 4.13 11.56
N LYS A 28 -7.16 4.23 10.24
CA LYS A 28 -6.46 5.39 9.64
C LYS A 28 -7.17 6.72 9.94
N VAL A 29 -8.49 6.71 10.06
CA VAL A 29 -9.30 7.89 10.40
C VAL A 29 -9.62 7.94 11.89
N ALA A 30 -9.92 6.78 12.50
CA ALA A 30 -10.32 6.74 13.90
C ALA A 30 -9.20 7.21 14.85
N LEU A 31 -7.94 6.81 14.61
CA LEU A 31 -6.81 7.22 15.45
C LEU A 31 -6.64 8.75 15.54
N PRO A 32 -6.47 9.49 14.43
CA PRO A 32 -6.30 10.94 14.52
C PRO A 32 -7.54 11.65 15.07
N LEU A 33 -8.77 11.21 14.73
CA LEU A 33 -9.98 11.84 15.26
C LEU A 33 -10.15 11.63 16.78
N VAL A 34 -9.77 10.47 17.30
CA VAL A 34 -9.77 10.22 18.74
C VAL A 34 -8.65 11.01 19.42
N ALA A 35 -7.51 11.21 18.76
CA ALA A 35 -6.39 11.98 19.30
C ALA A 35 -6.73 13.45 19.60
N VAL A 36 -7.61 14.07 18.81
CA VAL A 36 -8.10 15.45 19.05
C VAL A 36 -8.76 15.60 20.43
N ARG A 37 -9.25 14.51 21.04
CA ARG A 37 -9.81 14.54 22.39
C ARG A 37 -8.76 14.62 23.50
N PHE A 38 -7.50 14.30 23.18
CA PHE A 38 -6.40 14.24 24.15
C PHE A 38 -5.36 15.35 23.92
N THR A 39 -5.36 15.99 22.75
CA THR A 39 -4.44 17.08 22.45
C THR A 39 -5.03 18.03 21.41
N ASP A 40 -4.69 19.30 21.55
CA ASP A 40 -4.92 20.31 20.53
C ASP A 40 -3.68 20.50 19.62
N SER A 41 -2.59 19.76 19.86
CA SER A 41 -1.35 19.89 19.09
C SER A 41 -1.46 19.21 17.72
N PRO A 42 -1.43 19.95 16.60
CA PRO A 42 -1.51 19.36 15.26
C PRO A 42 -0.32 18.45 14.98
N LEU A 43 0.86 18.76 15.52
CA LEU A 43 2.08 17.96 15.37
C LEU A 43 1.90 16.56 15.98
N LEU A 44 1.34 16.48 17.19
CA LEU A 44 1.11 15.20 17.85
C LEU A 44 0.03 14.37 17.14
N ILE A 45 -0.97 15.00 16.54
CA ILE A 45 -2.00 14.30 15.75
C ILE A 45 -1.40 13.78 14.43
N ALA A 46 -0.66 14.62 13.70
CA ALA A 46 0.00 14.22 12.44
C ALA A 46 1.05 13.12 12.66
N GLY A 47 1.78 13.17 13.79
CA GLY A 47 2.77 12.18 14.14
C GLY A 47 2.19 10.77 14.38
N LEU A 48 0.87 10.61 14.61
CA LEU A 48 0.23 9.29 14.65
C LEU A 48 0.25 8.60 13.29
N GLY A 49 0.02 9.33 12.20
CA GLY A 49 0.12 8.78 10.84
C GLY A 49 1.55 8.36 10.51
N PHE A 50 2.54 9.15 10.96
CA PHE A 50 3.95 8.77 10.86
C PHE A 50 4.25 7.50 11.69
N ALA A 51 3.83 7.45 12.95
CA ALA A 51 4.02 6.32 13.84
C ALA A 51 3.37 5.03 13.30
N PHE A 52 2.19 5.16 12.67
CA PHE A 52 1.48 4.05 12.04
C PHE A 52 2.19 3.50 10.80
N SER A 53 2.81 4.37 10.00
CA SER A 53 3.49 3.98 8.76
C SER A 53 4.98 3.66 8.93
N LEU A 54 5.62 4.10 10.02
CA LEU A 54 7.01 3.83 10.36
C LEU A 54 7.39 2.33 10.35
N PRO A 55 6.55 1.39 10.80
CA PRO A 55 6.84 -0.04 10.72
C PRO A 55 7.13 -0.57 9.30
N TRP A 56 6.54 0.03 8.25
CA TRP A 56 6.86 -0.33 6.86
C TRP A 56 8.34 -0.03 6.54
N LEU A 57 8.88 1.06 7.06
CA LEU A 57 10.28 1.43 6.88
C LEU A 57 11.22 0.53 7.70
N LEU A 58 10.83 0.16 8.93
CA LEU A 58 11.71 -0.57 9.85
C LEU A 58 11.66 -2.09 9.68
N PHE A 59 10.48 -2.63 9.37
CA PHE A 59 10.20 -4.06 9.50
C PHE A 59 9.77 -4.76 8.21
N ALA A 60 9.64 -4.06 7.07
CA ALA A 60 9.24 -4.72 5.81
C ALA A 60 10.16 -5.88 5.39
N LEU A 61 11.48 -5.71 5.52
CA LEU A 61 12.45 -6.76 5.21
C LEU A 61 12.35 -7.96 6.15
N THR A 62 12.23 -7.68 7.45
CA THR A 62 12.11 -8.70 8.50
C THR A 62 10.79 -9.46 8.36
N ALA A 63 9.69 -8.76 8.06
CA ALA A 63 8.39 -9.36 7.80
C ALA A 63 8.44 -10.33 6.62
N GLY A 64 9.13 -9.95 5.54
CA GLY A 64 9.39 -10.83 4.40
C GLY A 64 10.14 -12.10 4.77
N ALA A 65 11.26 -11.94 5.47
CA ALA A 65 12.08 -13.07 5.89
C ALA A 65 11.32 -14.01 6.85
N LEU A 66 10.47 -13.46 7.73
CA LEU A 66 9.64 -14.23 8.64
C LEU A 66 8.52 -14.98 7.89
N ALA A 67 7.86 -14.32 6.92
CA ALA A 67 6.84 -14.91 6.05
C ALA A 67 7.35 -16.09 5.22
N ASP A 68 8.66 -16.14 4.94
CA ASP A 68 9.27 -17.29 4.29
C ASP A 68 9.62 -18.41 5.28
N ARG A 69 9.80 -18.12 6.59
CA ARG A 69 10.28 -19.09 7.60
C ARG A 69 9.15 -19.79 8.32
N LEU A 70 8.13 -19.02 8.69
CA LEU A 70 7.00 -19.51 9.45
C LEU A 70 5.82 -19.81 8.53
N ASP A 71 4.82 -20.47 9.08
CA ASP A 71 3.55 -20.64 8.40
C ASP A 71 2.87 -19.26 8.22
N ARG A 72 2.59 -18.88 6.97
CA ARG A 72 2.05 -17.56 6.63
C ARG A 72 0.67 -17.32 7.24
N ARG A 73 -0.17 -18.35 7.30
CA ARG A 73 -1.49 -18.27 7.93
C ARG A 73 -1.34 -18.04 9.44
N ALA A 74 -0.38 -18.68 10.09
CA ALA A 74 -0.08 -18.45 11.50
C ALA A 74 0.40 -17.02 11.78
N ILE A 75 1.25 -16.44 10.91
CA ILE A 75 1.65 -15.03 11.03
C ILE A 75 0.43 -14.11 10.90
N MET A 76 -0.42 -14.34 9.89
CA MET A 76 -1.62 -13.53 9.67
C MET A 76 -2.59 -13.59 10.87
N ILE A 77 -2.82 -14.79 11.42
CA ILE A 77 -3.65 -14.97 12.62
C ILE A 77 -3.02 -14.25 13.82
N GLY A 78 -1.73 -14.46 14.08
CA GLY A 78 -1.02 -13.81 15.19
C GLY A 78 -1.04 -12.28 15.09
N ALA A 79 -0.86 -11.74 13.88
CA ALA A 79 -0.96 -10.31 13.62
C ALA A 79 -2.36 -9.76 13.96
N ASN A 80 -3.42 -10.39 13.47
CA ASN A 80 -4.78 -9.95 13.78
C ASN A 80 -5.13 -10.11 15.28
N ILE A 81 -4.64 -11.16 15.95
CA ILE A 81 -4.83 -11.34 17.40
C ILE A 81 -4.16 -10.17 18.13
N ALA A 82 -2.90 -9.87 17.81
CA ALA A 82 -2.19 -8.75 18.41
C ALA A 82 -2.94 -7.43 18.20
N ARG A 83 -3.39 -7.14 16.98
CA ARG A 83 -4.18 -5.93 16.67
C ARG A 83 -5.48 -5.86 17.47
N ALA A 84 -6.26 -6.95 17.48
CA ALA A 84 -7.53 -7.03 18.19
C ALA A 84 -7.35 -6.86 19.70
N THR A 85 -6.38 -7.54 20.30
CA THR A 85 -6.10 -7.42 21.74
C THR A 85 -5.63 -6.03 22.12
N LEU A 86 -4.70 -5.45 21.36
CA LEU A 86 -4.17 -4.10 21.62
C LEU A 86 -5.27 -3.05 21.51
N LEU A 87 -6.10 -3.12 20.47
CA LEU A 87 -7.16 -2.15 20.27
C LEU A 87 -8.31 -2.34 21.27
N ALA A 88 -8.62 -3.57 21.67
CA ALA A 88 -9.56 -3.84 22.75
C ALA A 88 -9.07 -3.26 24.09
N ALA A 89 -7.78 -3.43 24.41
CA ALA A 89 -7.16 -2.83 25.59
C ALA A 89 -7.19 -1.29 25.54
N LEU A 90 -6.89 -0.70 24.38
CA LEU A 90 -6.99 0.75 24.18
C LEU A 90 -8.43 1.25 24.33
N THR A 91 -9.42 0.49 23.84
CA THR A 91 -10.84 0.81 23.99
C THR A 91 -11.24 0.81 25.46
N ALA A 92 -10.83 -0.22 26.21
CA ALA A 92 -11.08 -0.31 27.64
C ALA A 92 -10.43 0.87 28.40
N ALA A 93 -9.19 1.22 28.08
CA ALA A 93 -8.49 2.37 28.67
C ALA A 93 -9.20 3.70 28.36
N ALA A 94 -9.68 3.89 27.14
CA ALA A 94 -10.42 5.08 26.73
C ALA A 94 -11.76 5.20 27.47
N VAL A 95 -12.50 4.10 27.61
CA VAL A 95 -13.78 4.06 28.34
C VAL A 95 -13.59 4.26 29.84
N ALA A 96 -12.51 3.73 30.41
CA ALA A 96 -12.16 3.91 31.82
C ALA A 96 -11.60 5.30 32.16
N GLY A 97 -11.49 6.21 31.18
CA GLY A 97 -11.02 7.58 31.39
C GLY A 97 -9.49 7.71 31.59
N VAL A 98 -8.73 6.64 31.37
CA VAL A 98 -7.25 6.62 31.49
C VAL A 98 -6.56 6.68 30.12
N GLY A 99 -7.29 7.14 29.09
CA GLY A 99 -6.77 7.33 27.74
C GLY A 99 -5.66 8.40 27.70
N SER A 100 -4.65 8.17 26.86
CA SER A 100 -3.55 9.11 26.63
C SER A 100 -3.14 9.07 25.17
N ILE A 101 -2.67 10.20 24.63
CA ILE A 101 -2.11 10.25 23.29
C ILE A 101 -0.94 9.27 23.12
N TRP A 102 -0.14 9.05 24.16
CA TRP A 102 0.98 8.11 24.11
C TRP A 102 0.53 6.66 23.93
N LEU A 103 -0.64 6.30 24.48
CA LEU A 103 -1.25 4.99 24.23
C LEU A 103 -1.69 4.86 22.76
N LEU A 104 -2.17 5.94 22.15
CA LEU A 104 -2.47 5.97 20.71
C LEU A 104 -1.20 5.79 19.86
N TYR A 105 -0.07 6.38 20.24
CA TYR A 105 1.21 6.17 19.56
C TYR A 105 1.70 4.72 19.68
N ILE A 106 1.65 4.13 20.88
CA ILE A 106 2.01 2.73 21.08
C ILE A 106 1.09 1.84 20.22
N ALA A 107 -0.21 2.08 20.24
CA ALA A 107 -1.16 1.36 19.40
C ALA A 107 -0.87 1.53 17.91
N ALA A 108 -0.56 2.75 17.44
CA ALA A 108 -0.24 3.01 16.05
C ALA A 108 0.98 2.22 15.57
N VAL A 109 2.08 2.22 16.34
CA VAL A 109 3.30 1.47 16.00
C VAL A 109 3.06 -0.05 16.04
N CYS A 110 2.38 -0.54 17.07
CA CYS A 110 2.12 -1.97 17.20
C CYS A 110 1.15 -2.49 16.13
N VAL A 111 0.07 -1.74 15.88
CA VAL A 111 -0.89 -2.06 14.80
C VAL A 111 -0.20 -1.98 13.45
N GLY A 112 0.60 -0.95 13.16
CA GLY A 112 1.36 -0.86 11.90
C GLY A 112 2.44 -1.94 11.73
N THR A 113 2.99 -2.47 12.82
CA THR A 113 3.93 -3.60 12.79
C THR A 113 3.20 -4.91 12.43
N ALA A 114 2.06 -5.16 13.09
CA ALA A 114 1.20 -6.27 12.73
C ALA A 114 0.63 -6.11 11.31
N GLU A 115 0.24 -4.88 10.94
CA GLU A 115 0.27 -4.25 9.61
C GLU A 115 1.07 -4.99 8.55
N THR A 116 2.35 -4.64 8.64
CA THR A 116 3.45 -5.05 7.79
C THR A 116 3.58 -6.56 7.70
N LEU A 117 3.43 -7.27 8.83
CA LEU A 117 3.52 -8.73 8.89
C LEU A 117 2.35 -9.42 8.17
N TYR A 118 1.13 -8.95 8.39
CA TYR A 118 -0.07 -9.51 7.77
C TYR A 118 -0.04 -9.33 6.26
N ASP A 119 0.15 -8.10 5.78
CA ASP A 119 0.10 -7.78 4.35
C ASP A 119 1.21 -8.47 3.56
N THR A 120 2.39 -8.63 4.17
CA THR A 120 3.49 -9.35 3.53
C THR A 120 3.16 -10.85 3.43
N SER A 121 2.46 -11.39 4.42
CA SER A 121 2.04 -12.79 4.45
C SER A 121 0.83 -13.06 3.53
N SER A 122 -0.14 -12.15 3.45
CA SER A 122 -1.37 -12.26 2.63
C SER A 122 -1.06 -12.35 1.14
N GLN A 123 -0.09 -11.58 0.66
CA GLN A 123 0.36 -11.67 -0.73
C GLN A 123 1.18 -12.93 -0.98
N SER A 124 1.98 -13.36 0.00
CA SER A 124 2.90 -14.49 -0.14
C SER A 124 2.23 -15.86 -0.01
N ILE A 125 1.06 -15.93 0.62
CA ILE A 125 0.26 -17.17 0.73
C ILE A 125 -0.48 -17.47 -0.58
N LEU A 126 -0.74 -16.45 -1.40
CA LEU A 126 -1.57 -16.56 -2.60
C LEU A 126 -1.07 -17.59 -3.63
N PRO A 127 0.24 -17.70 -3.92
CA PRO A 127 0.77 -18.72 -4.82
C PRO A 127 0.54 -20.17 -4.40
N GLN A 128 0.24 -20.42 -3.12
CA GLN A 128 -0.05 -21.75 -2.59
C GLN A 128 -1.54 -22.11 -2.65
N LEU A 129 -2.41 -21.12 -2.88
CA LEU A 129 -3.86 -21.30 -2.92
C LEU A 129 -4.44 -21.37 -4.33
N VAL A 130 -3.74 -20.79 -5.31
CA VAL A 130 -4.19 -20.76 -6.70
C VAL A 130 -3.08 -21.23 -7.63
N GLY A 131 -3.47 -21.93 -8.70
CA GLY A 131 -2.52 -22.37 -9.73
C GLY A 131 -1.88 -21.18 -10.46
N ARG A 132 -0.71 -21.41 -11.07
CA ARG A 132 0.10 -20.37 -11.75
C ARG A 132 -0.69 -19.55 -12.75
N ASP A 133 -1.54 -20.19 -13.55
CA ASP A 133 -2.35 -19.55 -14.60
C ASP A 133 -3.41 -18.58 -14.04
N ALA A 134 -3.75 -18.70 -12.75
CA ALA A 134 -4.75 -17.89 -12.09
C ALA A 134 -4.14 -16.80 -11.18
N LEU A 135 -2.82 -16.76 -11.02
CA LEU A 135 -2.14 -15.89 -10.05
C LEU A 135 -2.37 -14.39 -10.31
N SER A 136 -2.26 -13.95 -11.57
CA SER A 136 -2.45 -12.54 -11.91
C SER A 136 -3.88 -12.09 -11.54
N ARG A 137 -4.88 -12.91 -11.88
CA ARG A 137 -6.29 -12.65 -11.56
C ARG A 137 -6.55 -12.66 -10.06
N ALA A 138 -5.93 -13.57 -9.34
CA ALA A 138 -6.07 -13.67 -7.89
C ALA A 138 -5.42 -12.47 -7.18
N ASN A 139 -4.23 -12.04 -7.63
CA ASN A 139 -3.56 -10.83 -7.13
C ASN A 139 -4.41 -9.59 -7.37
N GLY A 140 -4.92 -9.41 -8.59
CA GLY A 140 -5.78 -8.27 -8.92
C GLY A 140 -7.03 -8.20 -8.05
N ARG A 141 -7.70 -9.34 -7.79
CA ARG A 141 -8.88 -9.39 -6.92
C ARG A 141 -8.55 -9.13 -5.45
N LEU A 142 -7.46 -9.70 -4.95
CA LEU A 142 -7.01 -9.48 -3.58
C LEU A 142 -6.65 -8.00 -3.38
N TYR A 143 -5.79 -7.45 -4.24
CA TYR A 143 -5.38 -6.05 -4.20
C TYR A 143 -6.58 -5.08 -4.32
N ALA A 144 -7.53 -5.36 -5.23
CA ALA A 144 -8.73 -4.54 -5.35
C ALA A 144 -9.57 -4.53 -4.06
N ALA A 145 -9.66 -5.67 -3.36
CA ALA A 145 -10.36 -5.75 -2.08
C ALA A 145 -9.61 -5.03 -0.96
N GLU A 146 -8.28 -5.19 -0.89
CA GLU A 146 -7.42 -4.46 0.04
C GLU A 146 -7.58 -2.95 -0.17
N LEU A 147 -7.48 -2.47 -1.42
CA LEU A 147 -7.61 -1.06 -1.76
C LEU A 147 -9.02 -0.52 -1.44
N ALA A 148 -10.08 -1.24 -1.84
CA ALA A 148 -11.45 -0.82 -1.58
C ALA A 148 -11.75 -0.78 -0.07
N ALA A 149 -11.34 -1.80 0.67
CA ALA A 149 -11.58 -1.87 2.10
C ALA A 149 -10.76 -0.81 2.87
N ASN A 150 -9.47 -0.69 2.56
CA ASN A 150 -8.53 0.14 3.32
C ASN A 150 -8.60 1.62 2.95
N GLN A 151 -8.79 1.97 1.67
CA GLN A 151 -8.75 3.36 1.21
C GLN A 151 -10.11 3.94 0.85
N PHE A 152 -11.09 3.12 0.46
CA PHE A 152 -12.38 3.63 -0.05
C PHE A 152 -13.51 3.53 0.97
N ILE A 153 -13.72 2.35 1.55
CA ILE A 153 -14.83 2.07 2.47
C ILE A 153 -14.44 2.39 3.91
N GLY A 154 -13.22 2.01 4.31
CA GLY A 154 -12.74 2.13 5.68
C GLY A 154 -12.71 3.57 6.21
N PRO A 155 -12.10 4.54 5.51
CA PRO A 155 -11.98 5.91 6.03
C PRO A 155 -13.33 6.61 6.28
N PRO A 156 -14.31 6.61 5.33
CA PRO A 156 -15.64 7.16 5.60
C PRO A 156 -16.37 6.42 6.74
N LEU A 157 -16.30 5.09 6.75
CA LEU A 157 -16.88 4.27 7.82
C LEU A 157 -16.27 4.64 9.18
N GLY A 158 -14.96 4.86 9.25
CA GLY A 158 -14.27 5.28 10.46
C GLY A 158 -14.72 6.65 10.96
N GLY A 159 -14.93 7.62 10.08
CA GLY A 159 -15.51 8.91 10.43
C GLY A 159 -16.90 8.76 11.08
N PHE A 160 -17.80 7.99 10.46
CA PHE A 160 -19.14 7.73 11.01
C PHE A 160 -19.09 6.99 12.35
N LEU A 161 -18.22 5.99 12.49
CA LEU A 161 -18.08 5.24 13.74
C LEU A 161 -17.55 6.11 14.88
N VAL A 162 -16.60 7.01 14.62
CA VAL A 162 -16.12 7.97 15.62
C VAL A 162 -17.22 8.95 16.03
N ALA A 163 -18.02 9.43 15.07
CA ALA A 163 -19.18 10.29 15.37
C ALA A 163 -20.21 9.56 16.25
N ALA A 164 -20.43 8.27 16.02
CA ALA A 164 -21.31 7.43 16.84
C ALA A 164 -20.72 7.09 18.22
N GLY A 165 -19.40 7.15 18.38
CA GLY A 165 -18.70 7.07 19.67
C GLY A 165 -17.41 6.27 19.62
N VAL A 166 -16.46 6.59 20.52
CA VAL A 166 -15.12 5.97 20.57
C VAL A 166 -15.19 4.45 20.75
N GLY A 167 -16.15 3.96 21.54
CA GLY A 167 -16.36 2.52 21.72
C GLY A 167 -16.70 1.79 20.41
N LEU A 168 -17.49 2.41 19.52
CA LEU A 168 -17.79 1.86 18.20
C LEU A 168 -16.61 2.01 17.23
N ALA A 169 -15.93 3.16 17.28
CA ALA A 169 -14.76 3.45 16.44
C ALA A 169 -13.63 2.42 16.61
N PHE A 170 -13.40 1.94 17.84
CA PHE A 170 -12.39 0.93 18.11
C PHE A 170 -12.95 -0.50 18.21
N GLY A 171 -14.20 -0.66 18.66
CA GLY A 171 -14.84 -1.97 18.74
C GLY A 171 -15.14 -2.60 17.38
N ALA A 172 -15.49 -1.80 16.37
CA ALA A 172 -15.76 -2.32 15.02
C ALA A 172 -14.51 -2.91 14.34
N PRO A 173 -13.33 -2.24 14.32
CA PRO A 173 -12.09 -2.86 13.86
C PRO A 173 -11.73 -4.15 14.60
N VAL A 174 -11.92 -4.20 15.93
CA VAL A 174 -11.70 -5.44 16.72
C VAL A 174 -12.60 -6.57 16.20
N ALA A 175 -13.90 -6.32 16.03
CA ALA A 175 -14.84 -7.31 15.52
C ALA A 175 -14.47 -7.79 14.10
N LEU A 176 -14.05 -6.87 13.23
CA LEU A 176 -13.58 -7.19 11.88
C LEU A 176 -12.32 -8.06 11.88
N TRP A 177 -11.33 -7.77 12.72
CA TRP A 177 -10.14 -8.62 12.85
C TRP A 177 -10.47 -9.99 13.44
N VAL A 178 -11.39 -10.07 14.41
CA VAL A 178 -11.89 -11.35 14.94
C VAL A 178 -12.58 -12.18 13.85
N ALA A 179 -13.43 -11.56 13.04
CA ALA A 179 -14.04 -12.23 11.89
C ALA A 179 -12.98 -12.69 10.87
N ALA A 180 -11.97 -11.87 10.60
CA ALA A 180 -10.86 -12.22 9.72
C ALA A 180 -10.04 -13.41 10.26
N ILE A 181 -9.82 -13.50 11.59
CA ILE A 181 -9.17 -14.64 12.25
C ILE A 181 -10.01 -15.91 12.06
N ALA A 182 -11.32 -15.83 12.34
CA ALA A 182 -12.22 -16.97 12.19
C ALA A 182 -12.19 -17.53 10.77
N LEU A 183 -12.18 -16.66 9.76
CA LEU A 183 -12.05 -17.06 8.36
C LEU A 183 -10.69 -17.71 8.06
N LEU A 184 -9.58 -17.19 8.60
CA LEU A 184 -8.26 -17.79 8.40
C LEU A 184 -8.14 -19.19 9.00
N LEU A 185 -8.80 -19.43 10.13
CA LEU A 185 -8.85 -20.77 10.75
C LEU A 185 -9.55 -21.80 9.86
N LEU A 186 -10.47 -21.37 8.99
CA LEU A 186 -11.14 -22.23 8.01
C LEU A 186 -10.27 -22.55 6.79
N VAL A 187 -9.23 -21.76 6.52
CA VAL A 187 -8.29 -22.01 5.41
C VAL A 187 -7.39 -23.20 5.79
N ARG A 188 -7.71 -24.40 5.30
CA ARG A 188 -6.92 -25.62 5.56
C ARG A 188 -5.65 -25.66 4.70
N GLY A 189 -4.53 -26.03 5.31
CA GLY A 189 -3.24 -26.20 4.66
C GLY A 189 -2.07 -25.87 5.58
N ALA A 190 -0.87 -26.28 5.17
CA ALA A 190 0.39 -25.77 5.70
C ALA A 190 0.95 -24.79 4.65
N PHE A 191 1.18 -23.55 5.06
CA PHE A 191 1.55 -22.44 4.16
C PHE A 191 3.00 -22.01 4.34
N ARG A 192 3.85 -22.98 4.64
CA ARG A 192 5.29 -22.83 4.82
C ARG A 192 5.99 -23.19 3.51
N VAL A 193 7.01 -22.44 3.15
CA VAL A 193 7.88 -22.82 2.01
C VAL A 193 8.76 -23.97 2.45
N ASP A 194 8.83 -25.03 1.65
CA ASP A 194 9.90 -26.03 1.78
C ASP A 194 11.22 -25.38 1.41
N ARG A 195 12.14 -25.33 2.39
CA ARG A 195 13.42 -24.64 2.25
C ARG A 195 14.56 -25.67 2.30
N PRO A 196 15.42 -25.72 1.26
CA PRO A 196 16.66 -26.48 1.36
C PRO A 196 17.65 -25.73 2.28
N GLY A 197 17.87 -26.27 3.48
CA GLY A 197 18.91 -25.82 4.43
C GLY A 197 18.49 -24.73 5.44
N THR A 198 19.37 -24.50 6.43
CA THR A 198 19.20 -23.50 7.49
C THR A 198 19.94 -22.20 7.13
N THR A 199 19.28 -21.28 6.44
CA THR A 199 19.82 -19.92 6.24
C THR A 199 19.54 -19.05 7.49
N THR A 200 20.18 -17.89 7.61
CA THR A 200 19.84 -16.86 8.63
C THR A 200 18.91 -15.79 8.05
N ILE A 201 18.12 -15.11 8.90
CA ILE A 201 17.23 -14.02 8.46
C ILE A 201 18.03 -12.95 7.70
N ARG A 202 19.22 -12.60 8.20
CA ARG A 202 20.13 -11.66 7.56
C ARG A 202 20.57 -12.13 6.16
N ALA A 203 20.85 -13.42 6.00
CA ALA A 203 21.21 -13.98 4.69
C ALA A 203 20.05 -13.91 3.70
N ASP A 204 18.82 -14.22 4.14
CA ASP A 204 17.63 -14.13 3.28
C ASP A 204 17.36 -12.69 2.82
N ILE A 205 17.42 -11.74 3.73
CA ILE A 205 17.29 -10.30 3.43
C ILE A 205 18.39 -9.86 2.47
N GLY A 206 19.64 -10.25 2.74
CA GLY A 206 20.79 -9.93 1.91
C GLY A 206 20.67 -10.50 0.49
N GLU A 207 20.11 -11.71 0.34
CA GLU A 207 19.87 -12.31 -0.98
C GLU A 207 18.81 -11.54 -1.78
N GLY A 208 17.69 -11.17 -1.15
CA GLY A 208 16.64 -10.37 -1.79
C GLY A 208 17.14 -8.98 -2.21
N LEU A 209 17.87 -8.29 -1.33
CA LEU A 209 18.49 -6.99 -1.64
C LEU A 209 19.53 -7.11 -2.74
N ARG A 210 20.41 -8.12 -2.69
CA ARG A 210 21.43 -8.33 -3.72
C ARG A 210 20.80 -8.58 -5.08
N PHE A 211 19.73 -9.38 -5.15
CA PHE A 211 19.01 -9.63 -6.39
C PHE A 211 18.32 -8.36 -6.93
N LEU A 212 17.68 -7.57 -6.05
CA LEU A 212 17.12 -6.28 -6.45
C LEU A 212 18.21 -5.36 -7.01
N TRP A 213 19.39 -5.32 -6.38
CA TRP A 213 20.50 -4.47 -6.82
C TRP A 213 21.20 -4.97 -8.09
N SER A 214 21.17 -6.29 -8.36
CA SER A 214 21.73 -6.85 -9.60
C SER A 214 20.82 -6.60 -10.80
N ASN A 215 19.50 -6.50 -10.60
CA ASN A 215 18.56 -6.23 -11.68
C ASN A 215 18.24 -4.74 -11.81
N THR A 216 18.84 -4.08 -12.81
CA THR A 216 18.68 -2.64 -13.03
C THR A 216 17.22 -2.22 -13.24
N VAL A 217 16.43 -3.00 -13.98
CA VAL A 217 15.02 -2.66 -14.26
C VAL A 217 14.20 -2.68 -12.97
N LEU A 218 14.30 -3.75 -12.18
CA LEU A 218 13.56 -3.87 -10.91
C LEU A 218 14.00 -2.80 -9.90
N ARG A 219 15.31 -2.52 -9.82
CA ARG A 219 15.85 -1.46 -8.95
C ARG A 219 15.25 -0.11 -9.31
N VAL A 220 15.28 0.26 -10.59
CA VAL A 220 14.76 1.55 -11.05
C VAL A 220 13.25 1.63 -10.80
N LEU A 221 12.48 0.60 -11.11
CA LEU A 221 11.04 0.57 -10.81
C LEU A 221 10.74 0.76 -9.31
N ALA A 222 11.55 0.17 -8.43
CA ALA A 222 11.41 0.34 -6.99
C ALA A 222 11.64 1.80 -6.55
N PHE A 223 12.65 2.47 -7.10
CA PHE A 223 12.89 3.90 -6.86
C PHE A 223 11.81 4.79 -7.45
N LEU A 224 11.27 4.45 -8.63
CA LEU A 224 10.18 5.21 -9.25
C LEU A 224 8.90 5.15 -8.39
N VAL A 225 8.52 3.96 -7.91
CA VAL A 225 7.39 3.84 -6.97
C VAL A 225 7.68 4.56 -5.66
N GLY A 226 8.87 4.38 -5.08
CA GLY A 226 9.25 5.02 -3.83
C GLY A 226 9.22 6.55 -3.90
N GLY A 227 9.74 7.12 -4.99
CA GLY A 227 9.72 8.56 -5.24
C GLY A 227 8.31 9.10 -5.47
N PHE A 228 7.45 8.37 -6.20
CA PHE A 228 6.05 8.74 -6.36
C PHE A 228 5.30 8.70 -5.03
N ASN A 229 5.46 7.64 -4.24
CA ASN A 229 4.82 7.52 -2.92
C ASN A 229 5.30 8.57 -1.92
N PHE A 230 6.58 8.95 -1.97
CA PHE A 230 7.08 10.10 -1.21
C PHE A 230 6.34 11.39 -1.58
N ALA A 231 6.30 11.71 -2.88
CA ALA A 231 5.69 12.94 -3.38
C ALA A 231 4.17 12.98 -3.13
N SER A 232 3.46 11.88 -3.39
CA SER A 232 2.02 11.79 -3.19
C SER A 232 1.64 11.85 -1.71
N SER A 233 2.40 11.18 -0.83
CA SER A 233 2.16 11.25 0.62
C SER A 233 2.39 12.66 1.17
N ALA A 234 3.41 13.37 0.68
CA ALA A 234 3.60 14.79 1.01
C ALA A 234 2.38 15.64 0.63
N VAL A 235 1.84 15.48 -0.58
CA VAL A 235 0.62 16.17 -1.03
C VAL A 235 -0.59 15.80 -0.17
N PHE A 236 -0.91 14.52 -0.04
CA PHE A 236 -2.12 14.07 0.65
C PHE A 236 -2.10 14.36 2.15
N SER A 237 -0.91 14.45 2.77
CA SER A 237 -0.79 14.82 4.19
C SER A 237 -1.32 16.22 4.49
N VAL A 238 -1.18 17.16 3.56
CA VAL A 238 -1.60 18.56 3.73
C VAL A 238 -2.87 18.91 2.95
N PHE A 239 -3.33 18.01 2.08
CA PHE A 239 -4.44 18.26 1.17
C PHE A 239 -5.76 18.52 1.89
N VAL A 240 -6.01 17.87 3.04
CA VAL A 240 -7.23 18.11 3.83
C VAL A 240 -7.31 19.57 4.32
N VAL A 241 -6.19 20.15 4.74
CA VAL A 241 -6.09 21.55 5.17
C VAL A 241 -6.27 22.51 4.00
N TYR A 242 -5.81 22.13 2.81
CA TYR A 242 -6.01 22.88 1.58
C TYR A 242 -7.49 22.89 1.14
N ALA A 243 -8.19 21.77 1.32
CA ALA A 243 -9.51 21.54 0.74
C ALA A 243 -10.68 21.90 1.67
N VAL A 244 -10.60 21.57 2.97
CA VAL A 244 -11.77 21.55 3.87
C VAL A 244 -11.78 22.75 4.84
N GLY A 245 -12.95 23.38 4.97
CA GLY A 245 -13.21 24.42 5.98
C GLY A 245 -13.27 25.85 5.42
N SER A 246 -13.90 26.75 6.16
CA SER A 246 -14.20 28.13 5.70
C SER A 246 -12.96 28.98 5.37
N ARG A 247 -11.82 28.66 6.00
CA ARG A 247 -10.52 29.30 5.79
C ARG A 247 -9.62 28.57 4.79
N SER A 248 -10.04 27.42 4.27
CA SER A 248 -9.26 26.66 3.29
C SER A 248 -9.35 27.30 1.90
N ALA A 249 -8.45 26.90 1.01
CA ALA A 249 -8.39 27.46 -0.34
C ALA A 249 -9.59 27.04 -1.20
N MET A 250 -10.10 25.82 -1.00
CA MET A 250 -11.23 25.28 -1.76
C MET A 250 -12.58 25.46 -1.08
N ARG A 251 -12.61 25.70 0.24
CA ARG A 251 -13.82 25.88 1.06
C ARG A 251 -14.84 24.74 0.93
N LEU A 252 -14.36 23.51 0.76
CA LEU A 252 -15.22 22.35 0.69
C LEU A 252 -15.76 21.98 2.07
N ASP A 253 -16.96 21.41 2.07
CA ASP A 253 -17.49 20.63 3.18
C ASP A 253 -16.97 19.17 3.12
N ASP A 254 -17.20 18.42 4.20
CA ASP A 254 -16.70 17.05 4.32
C ASP A 254 -17.24 16.11 3.21
N PRO A 255 -18.53 16.17 2.81
CA PRO A 255 -19.05 15.37 1.71
C PRO A 255 -18.38 15.68 0.37
N ALA A 256 -18.17 16.96 0.02
CA ALA A 256 -17.52 17.32 -1.23
C ALA A 256 -16.05 16.89 -1.25
N TYR A 257 -15.35 16.94 -0.11
CA TYR A 257 -13.99 16.42 0.01
C TYR A 257 -13.94 14.90 -0.22
N GLY A 258 -14.86 14.14 0.38
CA GLY A 258 -14.98 12.70 0.14
C GLY A 258 -15.28 12.37 -1.33
N ALA A 259 -16.17 13.13 -1.98
CA ALA A 259 -16.48 12.98 -3.40
C ALA A 259 -15.25 13.26 -4.30
N LEU A 260 -14.42 14.23 -3.91
CA LEU A 260 -13.18 14.56 -4.62
C LEU A 260 -12.17 13.41 -4.55
N LEU A 261 -11.96 12.81 -3.37
CA LEU A 261 -11.08 11.65 -3.22
C LEU A 261 -11.60 10.42 -3.98
N THR A 262 -12.93 10.26 -4.04
CA THR A 262 -13.59 9.19 -4.80
C THR A 262 -13.26 9.24 -6.29
N ALA A 263 -12.96 10.41 -6.85
CA ALA A 263 -12.55 10.55 -8.24
C ALA A 263 -11.30 9.70 -8.55
N SER A 264 -10.30 9.67 -7.65
CA SER A 264 -9.12 8.82 -7.80
C SER A 264 -9.47 7.34 -7.79
N ALA A 265 -10.38 6.91 -6.90
CA ALA A 265 -10.80 5.52 -6.84
C ALA A 265 -11.51 5.08 -8.13
N LEU A 266 -12.43 5.90 -8.65
CA LEU A 266 -13.10 5.65 -9.94
C LEU A 266 -12.10 5.56 -11.09
N GLY A 267 -11.12 6.47 -11.11
CA GLY A 267 -10.01 6.43 -12.06
C GLY A 267 -9.23 5.13 -11.97
N SER A 268 -8.91 4.66 -10.77
CA SER A 268 -8.18 3.40 -10.57
C SER A 268 -8.95 2.16 -11.05
N VAL A 269 -10.27 2.13 -10.89
CA VAL A 269 -11.11 1.07 -11.46
C VAL A 269 -11.02 1.08 -12.98
N LEU A 270 -11.21 2.25 -13.60
CA LEU A 270 -11.10 2.39 -15.06
C LEU A 270 -9.70 2.00 -15.58
N GLY A 271 -8.64 2.47 -14.91
CA GLY A 271 -7.26 2.20 -15.29
C GLY A 271 -6.91 0.72 -15.32
N THR A 272 -7.56 -0.11 -14.49
CA THR A 272 -7.37 -1.56 -14.51
C THR A 272 -7.82 -2.19 -15.84
N PHE A 273 -8.93 -1.69 -16.42
CA PHE A 273 -9.41 -2.14 -17.72
C PHE A 273 -8.60 -1.55 -18.88
N LEU A 274 -8.07 -0.33 -18.70
CA LEU A 274 -7.27 0.34 -19.74
C LEU A 274 -5.83 -0.17 -19.82
N ALA A 275 -5.32 -0.86 -18.78
CA ALA A 275 -3.92 -1.28 -18.70
C ALA A 275 -3.49 -2.17 -19.89
N GLU A 276 -4.30 -3.18 -20.24
CA GLU A 276 -3.98 -4.07 -21.37
C GLU A 276 -3.98 -3.31 -22.70
N GLY A 277 -4.96 -2.42 -22.91
CA GLY A 277 -5.02 -1.58 -24.09
C GLY A 277 -3.81 -0.65 -24.20
N ALA A 278 -3.42 -0.02 -23.09
CA ALA A 278 -2.25 0.85 -23.04
C ALA A 278 -0.95 0.09 -23.36
N GLU A 279 -0.76 -1.12 -22.82
CA GLU A 279 0.39 -1.96 -23.13
C GLU A 279 0.43 -2.35 -24.61
N ARG A 280 -0.71 -2.75 -25.19
CA ARG A 280 -0.80 -3.17 -26.60
C ARG A 280 -0.56 -2.03 -27.59
N LEU A 281 -1.07 -0.83 -27.28
CA LEU A 281 -0.99 0.32 -28.19
C LEU A 281 0.35 1.07 -28.08
N LEU A 282 0.89 1.19 -26.86
CA LEU A 282 2.06 2.04 -26.60
C LEU A 282 3.34 1.24 -26.34
N GLY A 283 3.24 -0.04 -26.00
CA GLY A 283 4.33 -0.79 -25.36
C GLY A 283 4.44 -0.46 -23.86
N ARG A 284 5.12 -1.33 -23.10
CA ARG A 284 5.19 -1.22 -21.63
C ARG A 284 5.91 0.05 -21.19
N SER A 285 7.03 0.38 -21.83
CA SER A 285 7.89 1.50 -21.45
C SER A 285 7.18 2.84 -21.64
N ARG A 286 6.56 3.06 -22.81
CA ARG A 286 5.82 4.30 -23.08
C ARG A 286 4.56 4.41 -22.23
N ALA A 287 3.86 3.29 -22.00
CA ALA A 287 2.73 3.27 -21.07
C ALA A 287 3.17 3.72 -19.66
N LEU A 288 4.26 3.15 -19.12
CA LEU A 288 4.81 3.55 -17.82
C LEU A 288 5.24 5.02 -17.79
N ALA A 289 5.92 5.52 -18.83
CA ALA A 289 6.30 6.93 -18.91
C ALA A 289 5.08 7.86 -18.92
N LEU A 290 4.02 7.51 -19.66
CA LEU A 290 2.77 8.27 -19.69
C LEU A 290 2.08 8.27 -18.33
N THR A 291 2.13 7.16 -17.58
CA THR A 291 1.57 7.12 -16.23
C THR A 291 2.30 8.06 -15.27
N ILE A 292 3.64 8.16 -15.35
CA ILE A 292 4.40 9.13 -14.55
C ILE A 292 4.00 10.56 -14.94
N ALA A 293 3.92 10.86 -16.25
CA ALA A 293 3.51 12.18 -16.73
C ALA A 293 2.10 12.56 -16.27
N GLY A 294 1.13 11.64 -16.34
CA GLY A 294 -0.22 11.88 -15.84
C GLY A 294 -0.29 11.98 -14.31
N SER A 295 0.56 11.25 -13.58
CA SER A 295 0.68 11.35 -12.12
C SER A 295 1.20 12.72 -11.65
N VAL A 296 1.95 13.47 -12.48
CA VAL A 296 2.32 14.87 -12.20
C VAL A 296 1.06 15.72 -12.01
N LEU A 297 0.01 15.48 -12.81
CA LEU A 297 -1.24 16.24 -12.71
C LEU A 297 -1.86 16.06 -11.32
N THR A 298 -1.84 14.85 -10.78
CA THR A 298 -2.42 14.55 -9.47
C THR A 298 -1.76 15.32 -8.34
N VAL A 299 -0.42 15.43 -8.36
CA VAL A 299 0.32 16.08 -7.26
C VAL A 299 0.49 17.59 -7.46
N ALA A 300 0.57 18.07 -8.70
CA ALA A 300 0.92 19.46 -9.00
C ALA A 300 -0.31 20.35 -9.26
N THR A 301 -1.44 19.82 -9.71
CA THR A 301 -2.64 20.62 -10.05
C THR A 301 -3.11 21.55 -8.92
N PRO A 302 -3.14 21.12 -7.64
CA PRO A 302 -3.52 22.00 -6.54
C PRO A 302 -2.60 23.23 -6.37
N ALA A 303 -1.39 23.25 -6.96
CA ALA A 303 -0.53 24.43 -6.96
C ALA A 303 -1.02 25.57 -7.86
N PHE A 304 -1.90 25.26 -8.82
CA PHE A 304 -2.28 26.18 -9.90
C PHE A 304 -3.77 26.53 -9.90
N THR A 305 -4.59 25.75 -9.19
CA THR A 305 -6.04 25.97 -9.15
C THR A 305 -6.62 25.53 -7.81
N THR A 306 -7.71 26.18 -7.42
CA THR A 306 -8.56 25.80 -6.28
C THR A 306 -9.87 25.15 -6.74
N SER A 307 -10.09 25.02 -8.06
CA SER A 307 -11.31 24.46 -8.61
C SER A 307 -11.45 22.98 -8.27
N PRO A 308 -12.49 22.57 -7.51
CA PRO A 308 -12.71 21.17 -7.16
C PRO A 308 -12.88 20.26 -8.37
N TRP A 309 -13.49 20.77 -9.45
CA TRP A 309 -13.71 20.00 -10.67
C TRP A 309 -12.41 19.68 -11.41
N ILE A 310 -11.48 20.65 -11.47
CA ILE A 310 -10.19 20.46 -12.16
C ILE A 310 -9.30 19.53 -11.34
N ILE A 311 -9.24 19.73 -10.01
CA ILE A 311 -8.48 18.85 -9.11
C ILE A 311 -9.07 17.43 -9.14
N GLY A 312 -10.40 17.30 -9.14
CA GLY A 312 -11.08 16.01 -9.23
C GLY A 312 -10.78 15.27 -10.52
N ALA A 313 -10.77 15.96 -11.66
CA ALA A 313 -10.34 15.40 -12.93
C ALA A 313 -8.87 14.95 -12.90
N ALA A 314 -7.98 15.74 -12.29
CA ALA A 314 -6.57 15.37 -12.13
C ALA A 314 -6.36 14.16 -11.20
N PHE A 315 -7.19 14.03 -10.15
CA PHE A 315 -7.20 12.86 -9.27
C PHE A 315 -7.74 11.63 -9.99
N PHE A 316 -8.78 11.77 -10.80
CA PHE A 316 -9.30 10.69 -11.65
C PHE A 316 -8.23 10.18 -12.62
N VAL A 317 -7.56 11.08 -13.35
CA VAL A 317 -6.44 10.71 -14.22
C VAL A 317 -5.32 10.05 -13.42
N GLY A 318 -5.01 10.58 -12.23
CA GLY A 318 -4.08 9.97 -11.28
C GLY A 318 -4.39 8.52 -10.98
N GLY A 319 -5.63 8.25 -10.56
CA GLY A 319 -6.13 6.91 -10.32
C GLY A 319 -5.93 5.98 -11.50
N VAL A 320 -6.27 6.42 -12.71
CA VAL A 320 -6.05 5.66 -13.96
C VAL A 320 -4.57 5.31 -14.11
N THR A 321 -3.69 6.30 -13.98
CA THR A 321 -2.26 6.10 -14.18
C THR A 321 -1.62 5.18 -13.14
N VAL A 322 -2.02 5.29 -11.87
CA VAL A 322 -1.55 4.42 -10.78
C VAL A 322 -1.93 2.97 -11.04
N SER A 323 -3.16 2.71 -11.51
CA SER A 323 -3.58 1.33 -11.82
C SER A 323 -2.83 0.73 -13.00
N ILE A 324 -2.65 1.49 -14.10
CA ILE A 324 -1.88 1.01 -15.26
C ILE A 324 -0.43 0.69 -14.84
N TRP A 325 0.19 1.58 -14.07
CA TRP A 325 1.54 1.35 -13.53
C TRP A 325 1.60 0.07 -12.69
N ASN A 326 0.65 -0.12 -11.78
CA ASN A 326 0.61 -1.28 -10.88
C ASN A 326 0.51 -2.59 -11.69
N VAL A 327 -0.41 -2.66 -12.66
CA VAL A 327 -0.62 -3.86 -13.49
C VAL A 327 0.67 -4.26 -14.23
N ILE A 328 1.33 -3.30 -14.89
CA ILE A 328 2.54 -3.56 -15.68
C ILE A 328 3.70 -3.96 -14.76
N THR A 329 3.95 -3.19 -13.70
CA THR A 329 5.13 -3.39 -12.85
C THR A 329 5.05 -4.64 -11.98
N VAL A 330 3.85 -5.00 -11.49
CA VAL A 330 3.67 -6.26 -10.75
C VAL A 330 3.89 -7.45 -11.67
N SER A 331 3.33 -7.43 -12.89
CA SER A 331 3.49 -8.51 -13.88
C SER A 331 4.95 -8.71 -14.27
N LEU A 332 5.65 -7.62 -14.59
CA LEU A 332 7.07 -7.66 -14.94
C LEU A 332 7.91 -8.22 -13.78
N ARG A 333 7.68 -7.75 -12.55
CA ARG A 333 8.39 -8.24 -11.36
C ARG A 333 8.21 -9.74 -11.18
N GLN A 334 6.99 -10.24 -11.36
CA GLN A 334 6.71 -11.67 -11.24
C GLN A 334 7.42 -12.51 -12.32
N ARG A 335 7.59 -11.97 -13.53
CA ARG A 335 8.23 -12.66 -14.66
C ARG A 335 9.76 -12.67 -14.57
N VAL A 336 10.35 -11.57 -14.12
CA VAL A 336 11.82 -11.40 -14.04
C VAL A 336 12.41 -12.09 -12.80
N THR A 337 11.59 -12.36 -11.79
CA THR A 337 12.09 -12.83 -10.49
C THR A 337 11.98 -14.35 -10.37
N PRO A 338 13.09 -15.05 -10.05
CA PRO A 338 13.06 -16.48 -9.78
C PRO A 338 12.05 -16.80 -8.66
N HIS A 339 11.31 -17.90 -8.82
CA HIS A 339 10.21 -18.25 -7.90
C HIS A 339 10.66 -18.31 -6.43
N ARG A 340 11.87 -18.83 -6.17
CA ARG A 340 12.48 -18.91 -4.83
C ARG A 340 12.80 -17.55 -4.19
N LEU A 341 12.89 -16.49 -4.99
CA LEU A 341 13.24 -15.13 -4.56
C LEU A 341 12.06 -14.16 -4.54
N LEU A 342 10.88 -14.55 -5.05
CA LEU A 342 9.73 -13.65 -5.17
C LEU A 342 9.35 -12.96 -3.85
N GLY A 343 9.24 -13.70 -2.75
CA GLY A 343 8.88 -13.14 -1.44
C GLY A 343 9.94 -12.17 -0.89
N ARG A 344 11.21 -12.54 -1.02
CA ARG A 344 12.35 -11.75 -0.53
C ARG A 344 12.54 -10.47 -1.35
N LEU A 345 12.44 -10.58 -2.68
CA LEU A 345 12.45 -9.42 -3.56
C LEU A 345 11.25 -8.51 -3.26
N ASN A 346 10.05 -9.07 -3.13
CA ASN A 346 8.86 -8.26 -2.88
C ASN A 346 9.02 -7.42 -1.61
N SER A 347 9.61 -8.00 -0.57
CA SER A 347 9.86 -7.29 0.70
C SER A 347 10.90 -6.17 0.55
N ALA A 348 11.98 -6.42 -0.20
CA ALA A 348 12.96 -5.38 -0.55
C ALA A 348 12.35 -4.26 -1.41
N TYR A 349 11.50 -4.61 -2.37
CA TYR A 349 10.77 -3.66 -3.19
C TYR A 349 9.79 -2.84 -2.36
N ARG A 350 9.06 -3.48 -1.42
CA ARG A 350 8.09 -2.81 -0.54
C ARG A 350 8.75 -1.85 0.43
N LEU A 351 9.95 -2.14 0.91
CA LEU A 351 10.72 -1.18 1.71
C LEU A 351 10.89 0.14 0.96
N LEU A 352 11.33 0.09 -0.31
CA LEU A 352 11.51 1.30 -1.12
C LEU A 352 10.18 1.94 -1.50
N ALA A 353 9.16 1.14 -1.76
CA ALA A 353 7.85 1.65 -2.16
C ALA A 353 7.06 2.28 -1.00
N TRP A 354 6.95 1.61 0.14
CA TRP A 354 6.09 2.00 1.26
C TRP A 354 6.87 2.70 2.38
N GLY A 355 8.15 2.38 2.55
CA GLY A 355 8.99 3.02 3.56
C GLY A 355 9.23 4.51 3.32
N THR A 356 8.99 5.00 2.10
CA THR A 356 9.07 6.43 1.76
C THR A 356 7.82 7.23 2.12
N ILE A 357 6.68 6.56 2.38
CA ILE A 357 5.41 7.19 2.77
C ILE A 357 5.57 8.05 4.04
N PRO A 358 6.07 7.54 5.19
CA PRO A 358 6.25 8.35 6.39
C PRO A 358 7.18 9.54 6.16
N LEU A 359 8.23 9.35 5.34
CA LEU A 359 9.19 10.41 5.00
C LEU A 359 8.52 11.51 4.17
N GLY A 360 7.68 11.14 3.20
CA GLY A 360 6.91 12.06 2.38
C GLY A 360 5.91 12.85 3.19
N THR A 361 5.13 12.18 4.04
CA THR A 361 4.18 12.82 4.97
C THR A 361 4.88 13.86 5.86
N ALA A 362 6.01 13.49 6.47
CA ALA A 362 6.77 14.42 7.32
C ALA A 362 7.33 15.60 6.52
N ALA A 363 7.93 15.34 5.35
CA ALA A 363 8.44 16.39 4.48
C ALA A 363 7.33 17.34 4.00
N GLY A 364 6.15 16.81 3.64
CA GLY A 364 4.99 17.60 3.23
C GLY A 364 4.53 18.57 4.33
N GLY A 365 4.44 18.09 5.57
CA GLY A 365 4.12 18.93 6.72
C GLY A 365 5.14 20.04 6.97
N ILE A 366 6.43 19.69 7.01
CA ILE A 366 7.53 20.66 7.25
C ILE A 366 7.58 21.72 6.14
N VAL A 367 7.49 21.29 4.87
CA VAL A 367 7.50 22.22 3.72
C VAL A 367 6.26 23.09 3.73
N ALA A 368 5.08 22.57 4.09
CA ALA A 368 3.88 23.38 4.23
C ALA A 368 4.00 24.45 5.32
N GLU A 369 4.64 24.14 6.44
CA GLU A 369 4.85 25.07 7.54
C GLU A 369 5.82 26.19 7.17
N VAL A 370 6.96 25.83 6.57
CA VAL A 370 8.05 26.79 6.30
C VAL A 370 7.85 27.55 4.99
N LEU A 371 7.35 26.89 3.95
CA LEU A 371 7.27 27.41 2.58
C LEU A 371 5.82 27.50 2.04
N GLY A 372 4.83 27.05 2.81
CA GLY A 372 3.42 27.08 2.44
C GLY A 372 2.96 25.87 1.61
N LEU A 373 1.64 25.65 1.57
CA LEU A 373 1.00 24.51 0.89
C LEU A 373 1.35 24.43 -0.60
N ARG A 374 1.45 25.58 -1.28
CA ARG A 374 1.77 25.64 -2.72
C ARG A 374 3.15 25.08 -3.03
N ALA A 375 4.13 25.27 -2.14
CA ALA A 375 5.48 24.73 -2.31
C ALA A 375 5.49 23.20 -2.24
N VAL A 376 4.64 22.60 -1.41
CA VAL A 376 4.48 21.13 -1.35
C VAL A 376 4.02 20.57 -2.69
N PHE A 377 2.98 21.15 -3.28
CA PHE A 377 2.41 20.70 -4.56
C PHE A 377 3.39 20.88 -5.73
N LEU A 378 4.09 22.03 -5.80
CA LEU A 378 5.11 22.27 -6.82
C LEU A 378 6.31 21.33 -6.65
N GLY A 379 6.81 21.18 -5.42
CA GLY A 379 7.93 20.30 -5.11
C GLY A 379 7.63 18.84 -5.45
N ALA A 380 6.44 18.35 -5.07
CA ALA A 380 5.97 17.03 -5.45
C ALA A 380 5.87 16.87 -6.98
N GLY A 381 5.35 17.88 -7.69
CA GLY A 381 5.31 17.91 -9.15
C GLY A 381 6.70 17.78 -9.79
N VAL A 382 7.68 18.54 -9.30
CA VAL A 382 9.08 18.48 -9.76
C VAL A 382 9.68 17.10 -9.49
N ILE A 383 9.50 16.56 -8.28
CA ILE A 383 9.99 15.22 -7.93
C ILE A 383 9.43 14.18 -8.91
N VAL A 384 8.11 14.16 -9.14
CA VAL A 384 7.46 13.20 -10.05
C VAL A 384 7.93 13.40 -11.49
N LEU A 385 8.14 14.64 -11.93
CA LEU A 385 8.69 14.92 -13.26
C LEU A 385 10.11 14.37 -13.42
N CYS A 386 10.97 14.53 -12.41
CA CYS A 386 12.32 13.97 -12.40
C CYS A 386 12.33 12.43 -12.46
N LEU A 387 11.28 11.75 -12.00
CA LEU A 387 11.14 10.29 -12.14
C LEU A 387 11.11 9.84 -13.60
N LEU A 388 10.72 10.70 -14.55
CA LEU A 388 10.80 10.38 -15.99
C LEU A 388 12.23 10.03 -16.45
N THR A 389 13.26 10.57 -15.81
CA THR A 389 14.65 10.23 -16.13
C THR A 389 14.96 8.75 -15.86
N GLY A 390 14.26 8.11 -14.91
CA GLY A 390 14.39 6.67 -14.67
C GLY A 390 13.89 5.81 -15.83
N MET A 391 13.00 6.34 -16.68
CA MET A 391 12.50 5.63 -17.85
C MET A 391 13.58 5.37 -18.91
N ILE A 392 14.70 6.08 -18.87
CA ILE A 392 15.90 5.78 -19.68
C ILE A 392 16.39 4.34 -19.40
N TRP A 393 16.15 3.85 -18.19
CA TRP A 393 16.56 2.51 -17.74
C TRP A 393 15.46 1.45 -17.84
N VAL A 394 14.22 1.85 -18.08
CA VAL A 394 13.03 0.98 -18.16
C VAL A 394 12.48 1.03 -19.59
N THR A 395 13.24 0.47 -20.54
CA THR A 395 12.84 0.36 -21.96
C THR A 395 12.31 -1.04 -22.26
N ASP A 396 11.45 -1.18 -23.28
CA ASP A 396 10.88 -2.47 -23.67
C ASP A 396 11.98 -3.51 -23.92
N ARG A 397 13.04 -3.11 -24.64
CA ARG A 397 14.21 -3.96 -24.86
C ARG A 397 14.84 -4.48 -23.56
N ARG A 398 15.07 -3.61 -22.57
CA ARG A 398 15.69 -4.01 -21.28
C ARG A 398 14.77 -4.86 -20.43
N MET A 399 13.46 -4.62 -20.50
CA MET A 399 12.45 -5.45 -19.86
C MET A 399 12.45 -6.85 -20.47
N ASP A 400 12.46 -6.95 -21.80
CA ASP A 400 12.52 -8.23 -22.52
C ASP A 400 13.83 -8.98 -22.27
N GLU A 401 14.97 -8.29 -22.25
CA GLU A 401 16.28 -8.86 -21.88
C GLU A 401 16.26 -9.42 -20.45
N ALA A 402 15.68 -8.68 -19.49
CA ALA A 402 15.57 -9.13 -18.11
C ALA A 402 14.65 -10.35 -17.96
N GLU A 403 13.56 -10.42 -18.74
CA GLU A 403 12.67 -11.58 -18.78
C GLU A 403 13.37 -12.80 -19.40
N ARG A 404 14.10 -12.63 -20.51
CA ARG A 404 14.87 -13.72 -21.15
C ARG A 404 15.94 -14.28 -20.23
N ALA A 405 16.72 -13.41 -19.59
CA ALA A 405 17.74 -13.82 -18.63
C ALA A 405 17.13 -14.61 -17.45
N ALA A 406 15.91 -14.27 -17.02
CA ALA A 406 15.21 -15.01 -15.97
C ALA A 406 14.77 -16.41 -16.44
N VAL A 407 14.37 -16.56 -17.71
CA VAL A 407 14.02 -17.86 -18.31
C VAL A 407 15.26 -18.73 -18.48
N GLU A 408 16.35 -18.20 -19.03
CA GLU A 408 17.62 -18.93 -19.19
C GLU A 408 18.20 -19.40 -17.85
N ALA A 409 18.10 -18.59 -16.80
CA ALA A 409 18.53 -18.97 -15.46
C ALA A 409 17.64 -20.06 -14.82
N ALA A 410 16.42 -20.27 -15.32
CA ALA A 410 15.51 -21.31 -14.84
C ALA A 410 15.70 -22.65 -15.56
N ASP A 411 16.25 -22.64 -16.78
CA ASP A 411 16.46 -23.82 -17.62
C ASP A 411 17.87 -23.75 -18.24
N PRO A 412 18.92 -24.04 -17.46
CA PRO A 412 20.30 -23.94 -17.94
C PRO A 412 20.49 -24.93 -19.12
N PRO A 413 21.12 -24.50 -20.23
CA PRO A 413 21.36 -25.40 -21.35
C PRO A 413 22.10 -26.64 -20.86
N ALA A 414 21.60 -27.82 -21.23
CA ALA A 414 22.25 -29.08 -20.92
C ALA A 414 23.71 -28.99 -21.38
N GLU A 415 24.64 -29.10 -20.43
CA GLU A 415 26.08 -29.13 -20.71
C GLU A 415 26.33 -30.19 -21.80
N ARG A 416 26.85 -29.74 -22.95
CA ARG A 416 27.23 -30.59 -24.09
C ARG A 416 28.66 -31.09 -23.93
#